data_AF-A0A3C1KDE6-F1
#
_entry.id   AF-A0A3C1KDE6-F1
#
_cell.length_a   1.000
_cell.length_b   1.000
_cell.length_c   1.000
_cell.angle_alpha   90.00
_cell.angle_beta   90.00
_cell.angle_gamma   90.00
#
_symmetry.space_group_name_H-M   'P 1'
#
loop_
_entity.id
_entity.type
_entity.pdbx_description
1 polymer ?
#
loop_
_entity_poly.entity_id
_entity_poly.type
_entity_poly.pdbx_seq_one_letter_code
_entity_poly.pdbx_strand_id
1 'polypeptide(L)' 'MICMSSIKRRPADTAPLPPKVRRAAEEIGDDFAAWRKILGLTAEQVAERADISRGTLRRLEHGDPAVGFHVVLRVA' A
#
# COMPACT_ATOMS: atom_id res chain seq x y z
N MET A 1 -28.95 -4.91 9.47
CA MET A 1 -28.26 -5.10 8.17
C MET A 1 -27.86 -3.71 7.69
N ILE A 2 -26.66 -3.25 8.05
CA ILE A 2 -26.24 -1.86 7.80
C ILE A 2 -25.83 -1.76 6.32
N CYS A 3 -26.49 -0.90 5.56
CA CYS A 3 -26.07 -0.51 4.21
C CYS A 3 -24.66 0.11 4.29
N MET A 4 -23.66 -0.56 3.70
CA MET A 4 -22.36 0.06 3.42
C MET A 4 -22.57 1.13 2.34
N SER A 5 -22.70 2.38 2.82
CA SER A 5 -22.77 3.57 1.98
C SER A 5 -21.59 3.59 1.02
N SER A 6 -21.92 3.64 -0.28
CA SER A 6 -20.98 3.78 -1.38
C SER A 6 -20.26 5.12 -1.24
N ILE A 7 -19.00 5.11 -0.80
CA ILE A 7 -18.13 6.29 -0.81
C ILE A 7 -17.86 6.66 -2.27
N LYS A 8 -18.63 7.60 -2.79
CA LYS A 8 -18.41 8.21 -4.11
C LYS A 8 -17.15 9.09 -3.99
N ARG A 9 -16.04 8.64 -4.58
CA ARG A 9 -14.79 9.43 -4.68
C ARG A 9 -15.05 10.79 -5.35
N ARG A 10 -14.49 11.86 -4.80
CA ARG A 10 -14.64 13.24 -5.33
C ARG A 10 -13.78 13.40 -6.59
N PRO A 11 -14.10 14.35 -7.48
CA PRO A 11 -13.34 14.57 -8.73
C PRO A 11 -11.88 15.03 -8.52
N ALA A 12 -11.49 15.45 -7.30
CA ALA A 12 -10.09 15.69 -6.95
C ALA A 12 -9.25 14.41 -6.85
N ASP A 13 -9.90 13.26 -6.67
CA ASP A 13 -9.29 11.94 -6.50
C ASP A 13 -8.80 11.35 -7.84
N THR A 14 -9.14 11.99 -8.96
CA THR A 14 -8.72 11.64 -10.33
C THR A 14 -7.63 12.54 -10.91
N ALA A 15 -7.26 13.64 -10.22
CA ALA A 15 -6.16 14.47 -10.67
C ALA A 15 -4.82 13.72 -10.48
N PRO A 16 -3.88 13.78 -11.45
CA PRO A 16 -2.58 13.16 -11.29
C PRO A 16 -1.89 13.68 -10.03
N LEU A 17 -1.37 12.76 -9.20
CA LEU A 17 -0.65 13.14 -8.00
C LEU A 17 0.57 14.02 -8.34
N PRO A 18 0.91 15.00 -7.48
CA PRO A 18 2.13 15.77 -7.66
C PRO A 18 3.35 14.83 -7.78
N PRO A 19 4.30 15.08 -8.69
CA PRO A 19 5.43 14.18 -8.93
C PRO A 19 6.22 13.81 -7.66
N LYS A 20 6.34 14.77 -6.71
CA LYS A 20 6.99 14.54 -5.41
C LYS A 20 6.27 13.48 -4.56
N VAL A 21 4.95 13.42 -4.62
CA VAL A 21 4.14 12.46 -3.85
C VAL A 21 4.28 11.06 -4.45
N ARG A 22 4.26 10.96 -5.79
CA ARG A 22 4.48 9.68 -6.46
C ARG A 22 5.87 9.12 -6.17
N ARG A 23 6.91 9.95 -6.24
CA ARG A 23 8.30 9.55 -5.90
C ARG A 23 8.41 9.06 -4.45
N ALA A 24 7.83 9.80 -3.50
CA ALA A 24 7.84 9.37 -2.10
C ALA A 24 7.11 8.03 -1.90
N ALA A 25 6.01 7.78 -2.63
CA ALA A 25 5.32 6.50 -2.56
C ALA A 25 6.17 5.35 -3.14
N GLU A 26 6.85 5.58 -4.27
CA GLU A 26 7.83 4.64 -4.86
C GLU A 26 8.96 4.32 -3.88
N GLU A 27 9.59 5.35 -3.29
CA GLU A 27 10.68 5.20 -2.30
C GLU A 27 10.24 4.38 -1.08
N ILE A 28 9.07 4.69 -0.51
CA ILE A 28 8.52 3.91 0.62
C ILE A 28 8.26 2.46 0.21
N GLY A 29 7.71 2.22 -0.98
CA GLY A 29 7.47 0.87 -1.49
C GLY A 29 8.76 0.06 -1.65
N ASP A 30 9.80 0.69 -2.19
CA ASP A 30 11.13 0.11 -2.35
C ASP A 30 11.75 -0.24 -1.00
N ASP A 31 11.62 0.63 0.02
CA ASP A 31 12.09 0.38 1.38
C ASP A 31 11.44 -0.86 2.00
N PHE A 32 10.10 -1.00 1.88
CA PHE A 32 9.40 -2.20 2.36
C PHE A 32 9.88 -3.47 1.64
N ALA A 33 10.04 -3.41 0.32
CA ALA A 33 10.53 -4.54 -0.47
C ALA A 33 11.97 -4.89 -0.09
N ALA A 34 12.81 -3.89 0.19
CA ALA A 34 14.19 -4.07 0.62
C ALA A 34 14.26 -4.70 2.02
N TRP A 35 13.55 -4.17 3.02
CA TRP A 35 13.53 -4.73 4.37
C TRP A 35 13.00 -6.15 4.40
N ARG A 36 11.94 -6.45 3.64
CA ARG A 36 11.45 -7.83 3.51
C ARG A 36 12.56 -8.77 3.03
N LYS A 37 13.32 -8.38 2.00
CA LYS A 37 14.43 -9.18 1.46
C LYS A 37 15.59 -9.31 2.47
N ILE A 38 15.95 -8.21 3.15
CA ILE A 38 17.01 -8.20 4.19
C ILE A 38 16.65 -9.15 5.33
N LEU A 39 15.38 -9.20 5.73
CA LEU A 39 14.88 -10.09 6.77
C LEU A 39 14.64 -11.54 6.27
N GLY A 40 14.88 -11.83 4.98
CA GLY A 40 14.66 -13.16 4.41
C GLY A 40 13.20 -13.60 4.35
N LEU A 41 12.26 -12.65 4.38
CA LEU A 41 10.82 -12.93 4.40
C LEU A 41 10.25 -13.01 2.97
N THR A 42 9.33 -13.94 2.76
CA THR A 42 8.54 -13.97 1.51
C THR A 42 7.43 -12.94 1.56
N ALA A 43 6.96 -12.50 0.38
CA ALA A 43 5.81 -11.59 0.32
C ALA A 43 4.55 -12.22 0.94
N GLU A 44 4.39 -13.54 0.86
CA GLU A 44 3.28 -14.25 1.50
C GLU A 44 3.35 -14.15 3.02
N GLN A 45 4.53 -14.37 3.61
CA GLN A 45 4.74 -14.31 5.06
C GLN A 45 4.47 -12.92 5.65
N VAL A 46 4.90 -11.86 4.96
CA VAL A 46 4.62 -10.48 5.40
C VAL A 46 3.13 -10.17 5.27
N ALA A 47 2.51 -10.57 4.16
CA ALA A 47 1.10 -10.35 3.94
C ALA A 47 0.22 -11.07 4.98
N GLU A 48 0.57 -12.31 5.33
CA GLU A 48 -0.10 -13.08 6.38
C GLU A 48 0.04 -12.43 7.76
N ARG A 49 1.24 -12.00 8.15
CA ARG A 49 1.49 -11.30 9.43
C ARG A 49 0.76 -9.97 9.55
N ALA A 50 0.66 -9.24 8.44
CA ALA A 50 -0.06 -7.99 8.35
C ALA A 50 -1.58 -8.19 8.14
N ASP A 51 -2.07 -9.43 8.01
CA ASP A 51 -3.46 -9.78 7.68
C ASP A 51 -4.01 -8.98 6.47
N ILE A 52 -3.23 -8.99 5.38
CA ILE A 52 -3.58 -8.43 4.07
C ILE A 52 -3.37 -9.46 2.97
N SER A 53 -3.97 -9.24 1.81
CA SER A 53 -3.64 -10.06 0.64
C SER A 53 -2.20 -9.78 0.16
N ARG A 54 -1.52 -10.81 -0.35
CA ARG A 54 -0.22 -10.64 -1.04
C ARG A 54 -0.30 -9.64 -2.21
N GLY A 55 -1.45 -9.54 -2.87
CA GLY A 55 -1.69 -8.54 -3.91
C GLY A 55 -1.64 -7.12 -3.38
N THR A 56 -2.21 -6.89 -2.19
CA THR A 56 -2.14 -5.60 -1.49
C THR A 56 -0.72 -5.27 -1.09
N LEU A 57 0.03 -6.24 -0.53
CA LEU A 57 1.44 -6.04 -0.20
C LEU A 57 2.25 -5.71 -1.46
N ARG A 58 2.03 -6.41 -2.58
CA ARG A 58 2.70 -6.10 -3.84
C ARG A 58 2.42 -4.68 -4.31
N ARG A 59 1.16 -4.21 -4.24
CA ARG A 59 0.85 -2.81 -4.61
C ARG A 59 1.58 -1.82 -3.71
N LEU A 60 1.65 -2.09 -2.41
CA LEU A 60 2.44 -1.29 -1.46
C LEU A 60 3.93 -1.28 -1.85
N GLU A 61 4.53 -2.44 -2.11
CA GLU A 61 5.93 -2.57 -2.52
C GLU A 61 6.23 -1.90 -3.88
N HIS A 62 5.24 -1.70 -4.74
CA HIS A 62 5.38 -0.94 -5.99
C HIS A 62 5.03 0.55 -5.81
N GLY A 63 4.81 1.00 -4.58
CA GLY A 63 4.53 2.39 -4.28
C GLY A 63 3.16 2.87 -4.75
N ASP A 64 2.15 2.00 -4.85
CA ASP A 64 0.79 2.41 -5.22
C ASP A 64 0.20 3.36 -4.15
N PRO A 65 0.01 4.65 -4.46
CA PRO A 65 -0.48 5.63 -3.50
C PRO A 65 -1.98 5.48 -3.18
N ALA A 66 -2.70 4.61 -3.91
CA ALA A 66 -4.07 4.25 -3.57
C ALA A 66 -4.15 3.21 -2.43
N VAL A 67 -3.02 2.62 -2.01
CA VAL A 67 -2.97 1.79 -0.82
C VAL A 67 -3.20 2.66 0.41
N GLY A 68 -4.24 2.32 1.17
CA GLY A 68 -4.62 3.10 2.35
C GLY A 68 -3.52 3.10 3.41
N PHE A 69 -3.33 4.23 4.08
CA PHE A 69 -2.29 4.41 5.10
C PHE A 69 -2.34 3.35 6.22
N HIS A 70 -3.53 2.84 6.56
CA HIS A 70 -3.68 1.74 7.51
C HIS A 70 -2.95 0.45 7.08
N VAL A 71 -2.82 0.17 5.78
CA VAL A 71 -2.04 -0.98 5.27
C VAL A 71 -0.56 -0.78 5.55
N VAL A 72 -0.05 0.45 5.34
CA VAL A 72 1.34 0.81 5.65
C VAL A 72 1.66 0.52 7.11
N LEU A 73 0.79 0.95 8.03
CA LEU A 73 0.94 0.74 9.47
C LEU A 73 0.85 -0.73 9.92
N ARG A 74 0.23 -1.60 9.13
CA ARG A 74 0.17 -3.05 9.42
C ARG A 74 1.44 -3.78 9.00
N VAL A 75 2.22 -3.20 8.10
CA VAL A 75 3.45 -3.79 7.54
C VAL A 75 4.71 -3.23 8.20
N ALA A 76 4.69 -1.95 8.60
CA ALA A 76 5.77 -1.27 9.32
C ALA A 76 6.00 -1.87 10.71
#